data_AF-A0A7X5VA21-F1
#
_entry.id   AF-A0A7X5VA21-F1
#
_cell.length_a   1.000
_cell.length_b   1.000
_cell.length_c   1.000
_cell.angle_alpha   90.00
_cell.angle_beta   90.00
_cell.angle_gamma   90.00
#
_symmetry.space_group_name_H-M   'P 1'
#
loop_
_entity.id
_entity.type
_entity.pdbx_description
1 polymer ?
#
loop_
_entity_poly.entity_id
_entity_poly.type
_entity_poly.pdbx_seq_one_letter_code
_entity_poly.pdbx_strand_id
1 'polypeptide(L)'
;MSRDSRAISRLLRHTAGERELTMSADGWAAITDVLRDLELSRERLDVAVRENDKQRLQVDGERIRACQGHSLAGMPVTREALENSWERVYPADLLWHGTQRAALPAIQREGLSAGRRTHVHLAPAKDSHVGRRTRGEVLLGVDCGTLAVFRAPNGVLLTREVPPDAIVRVDAVH
;
A
#
# COMPACT_ATOMS: atom_id res chain seq x y z
N MET A 1 13.55 -9.06 4.12
CA MET A 1 12.16 -9.58 4.23
C MET A 1 12.11 -11.12 4.21
N SER A 2 11.77 -11.74 5.34
CA SER A 2 11.71 -13.19 5.54
C SER A 2 10.56 -13.88 4.77
N ARG A 3 10.59 -15.22 4.69
CA ARG A 3 9.49 -16.03 4.10
C ARG A 3 8.17 -15.78 4.82
N ASP A 4 8.19 -15.76 6.14
CA ASP A 4 7.00 -15.60 6.98
C ASP A 4 6.40 -14.19 6.82
N SER A 5 7.24 -13.15 6.82
CA SER A 5 6.79 -11.77 6.55
C SER A 5 6.09 -11.63 5.19
N ARG A 6 6.56 -12.37 4.17
CA ARG A 6 5.95 -12.41 2.84
C ARG A 6 4.63 -13.18 2.85
N ALA A 7 4.55 -14.31 3.57
CA ALA A 7 3.33 -15.10 3.71
C ALA A 7 2.24 -14.31 4.44
N ILE A 8 2.54 -13.72 5.59
CA ILE A 8 1.62 -12.88 6.37
C ILE A 8 1.15 -11.68 5.54
N SER A 9 2.08 -10.98 4.88
CA SER A 9 1.72 -9.85 4.01
C SER A 9 0.83 -10.29 2.83
N ARG A 10 1.02 -11.49 2.28
CA ARG A 10 0.18 -12.00 1.19
C ARG A 10 -1.22 -12.31 1.71
N LEU A 11 -1.32 -13.03 2.82
CA LEU A 11 -2.59 -13.34 3.48
C LEU A 11 -3.41 -12.08 3.70
N LEU A 12 -2.84 -11.15 4.47
CA LEU A 12 -3.56 -9.95 4.91
C LEU A 12 -3.87 -8.97 3.78
N ARG A 13 -3.16 -9.01 2.64
CA ARG A 13 -3.38 -8.07 1.53
C ARG A 13 -4.19 -8.63 0.37
N HIS A 14 -4.16 -9.95 0.16
CA HIS A 14 -4.55 -10.53 -1.12
C HIS A 14 -5.45 -11.74 -1.03
N THR A 15 -5.34 -12.53 0.02
CA THR A 15 -5.98 -13.85 0.04
C THR A 15 -6.84 -14.07 1.28
N ALA A 16 -7.12 -13.03 2.08
CA ALA A 16 -7.94 -13.16 3.29
C ALA A 16 -9.36 -13.66 2.96
N GLY A 17 -10.02 -13.09 1.95
CA GLY A 17 -11.36 -13.56 1.56
C GLY A 17 -11.35 -14.96 0.92
N GLU A 18 -10.35 -15.27 0.09
CA GLU A 18 -10.16 -16.61 -0.48
C GLU A 18 -9.95 -17.70 0.58
N ARG A 19 -9.36 -17.31 1.72
CA ARG A 19 -9.07 -18.19 2.86
C ARG A 19 -10.10 -18.09 3.98
N GLU A 20 -11.19 -17.37 3.74
CA GLU A 20 -12.27 -17.15 4.72
C GLU A 20 -11.76 -16.60 6.07
N LEU A 21 -10.63 -15.88 6.05
CA LEU A 21 -10.06 -15.25 7.24
C LEU A 21 -10.97 -14.11 7.66
N THR A 22 -11.48 -14.19 8.90
CA THR A 22 -12.25 -13.09 9.49
C THR A 22 -11.36 -11.87 9.64
N MET A 23 -11.73 -10.79 8.94
CA MET A 23 -10.97 -9.55 8.92
C MET A 23 -11.93 -8.37 8.83
N SER A 24 -11.64 -7.34 9.62
CA SER A 24 -12.38 -6.08 9.63
C SER A 24 -12.15 -5.25 8.36
N ALA A 25 -13.01 -4.27 8.11
CA ALA A 25 -12.98 -3.43 6.93
C ALA A 25 -11.71 -2.56 6.82
N ASP A 26 -11.04 -2.26 7.93
CA ASP A 26 -9.75 -1.56 8.00
C ASP A 26 -8.55 -2.52 8.10
N GLY A 27 -8.78 -3.83 7.92
CA GLY A 27 -7.76 -4.85 7.68
C GLY A 27 -7.25 -5.59 8.92
N TRP A 28 -7.80 -5.37 10.11
CA TRP A 28 -7.42 -6.13 11.30
C TRP A 28 -8.01 -7.54 11.31
N ALA A 29 -7.16 -8.51 11.58
CA ALA A 29 -7.51 -9.90 11.88
C ALA A 29 -6.93 -10.29 13.25
N ALA A 30 -7.51 -11.32 13.89
CA ALA A 30 -6.94 -11.88 15.10
C ALA A 30 -5.62 -12.60 14.79
N ILE A 31 -4.61 -12.41 15.64
CA ILE A 31 -3.31 -13.08 15.48
C ILE A 31 -3.50 -14.60 15.50
N THR A 32 -4.35 -15.12 16.39
CA THR A 32 -4.64 -16.56 16.48
C THR A 32 -5.14 -17.16 15.17
N ASP A 33 -5.96 -16.43 14.42
CA ASP A 33 -6.51 -16.90 13.14
C ASP A 33 -5.44 -16.88 12.05
N VAL A 34 -4.60 -15.84 12.03
CA VAL A 34 -3.44 -15.76 11.13
C VAL A 34 -2.43 -16.88 11.39
N LEU A 35 -2.15 -17.18 12.66
CA LEU A 35 -1.24 -18.26 13.04
C LEU A 35 -1.80 -19.62 12.61
N ARG A 36 -3.11 -19.85 12.80
CA ARG A 36 -3.79 -21.08 12.37
C ARG A 36 -3.76 -21.24 10.85
N ASP A 37 -4.11 -20.19 10.11
CA ASP A 37 -4.17 -20.21 8.63
C ASP A 37 -2.81 -20.47 7.97
N LEU A 38 -1.72 -20.00 8.60
CA LEU A 38 -0.37 -20.11 8.06
C LEU A 38 0.48 -21.22 8.72
N GLU A 39 -0.09 -21.94 9.69
CA GLU A 39 0.63 -22.93 10.51
C GLU A 39 1.93 -22.33 11.11
N LEU A 40 1.82 -21.12 11.65
CA LEU A 40 2.93 -20.37 12.25
C LEU A 40 2.85 -20.38 13.77
N SER A 41 4.02 -20.32 14.42
CA SER A 41 4.09 -20.04 15.86
C SER A 41 4.10 -18.52 16.12
N ARG A 42 3.75 -18.13 17.35
CA ARG A 42 3.77 -16.72 17.75
C ARG A 42 5.16 -16.11 17.62
N GLU A 43 6.20 -16.84 18.01
CA GLU A 43 7.59 -16.39 17.96
C GLU A 43 8.00 -16.09 16.52
N ARG A 44 7.60 -16.93 15.56
CA ARG A 44 7.89 -16.72 14.14
C ARG A 44 7.16 -15.49 13.59
N LEU A 45 5.92 -15.26 14.01
CA LEU A 45 5.19 -14.04 13.66
C LEU A 45 5.87 -12.80 14.22
N ASP A 46 6.28 -12.83 15.50
CA ASP A 46 6.94 -11.69 16.15
C ASP A 46 8.29 -11.36 15.46
N VAL A 47 9.07 -12.38 15.10
CA VAL A 47 10.27 -12.21 14.27
C VAL A 47 9.92 -11.62 12.90
N ALA A 48 8.88 -12.12 12.24
CA ALA A 48 8.45 -11.63 10.92
C ALA A 48 7.94 -10.17 10.93
N VAL A 49 7.37 -9.73 12.05
CA VAL A 49 6.96 -8.34 12.30
C VAL A 49 8.18 -7.47 12.57
N ARG A 50 9.08 -7.90 13.48
CA ARG A 50 10.29 -7.17 13.86
C ARG A 50 11.27 -6.98 12.70
N GLU A 51 11.47 -8.02 11.87
CA GLU A 51 12.41 -8.02 10.74
C GLU A 51 11.76 -7.56 9.43
N ASN A 52 10.62 -6.89 9.51
CA ASN A 52 9.96 -6.32 8.36
C ASN A 52 10.60 -4.98 7.99
N ASP A 53 11.63 -5.01 7.14
CA ASP A 53 12.38 -3.82 6.69
C ASP A 53 11.49 -2.68 6.17
N LYS A 54 10.29 -2.98 5.69
CA LYS A 54 9.33 -2.02 5.12
C LYS A 54 8.16 -1.72 6.06
N GLN A 55 8.23 -2.19 7.30
CA GLN A 55 7.22 -2.04 8.36
C GLN A 55 5.81 -2.31 7.85
N ARG A 56 5.63 -3.38 7.06
CA ARG A 56 4.38 -3.64 6.34
C ARG A 56 3.23 -4.11 7.21
N LEU A 57 3.54 -4.53 8.42
CA LEU A 57 2.63 -5.16 9.37
C LEU A 57 2.52 -4.26 10.58
N GLN A 58 1.30 -4.10 11.07
CA GLN A 58 0.99 -3.41 12.32
C GLN A 58 0.35 -4.41 13.26
N VAL A 59 0.84 -4.45 14.50
CA VAL A 59 0.28 -5.24 15.59
C VAL A 59 -0.32 -4.29 16.62
N ASP A 60 -1.50 -4.62 17.12
CA ASP A 60 -2.21 -3.92 18.19
C ASP A 60 -2.86 -4.95 19.11
N GLY A 61 -2.23 -5.18 20.27
CA GLY A 61 -2.57 -6.28 21.17
C GLY A 61 -2.54 -7.63 20.45
N GLU A 62 -3.68 -8.32 20.44
CA GLU A 62 -3.86 -9.63 19.81
C GLU A 62 -4.38 -9.56 18.36
N ARG A 63 -4.27 -8.40 17.72
CA ARG A 63 -4.67 -8.19 16.33
C ARG A 63 -3.50 -7.77 15.47
N ILE A 64 -3.56 -8.13 14.20
CA ILE A 64 -2.56 -7.78 13.18
C ILE A 64 -3.25 -7.34 11.89
N ARG A 65 -2.63 -6.38 11.19
CA ARG A 65 -3.01 -5.98 9.83
C ARG A 65 -1.81 -5.66 8.96
N ALA A 66 -2.03 -5.57 7.65
CA ALA A 66 -1.10 -4.88 6.79
C ALA A 66 -1.36 -3.36 6.83
N CYS A 67 -0.30 -2.54 6.90
CA CYS A 67 -0.44 -1.08 6.97
C CYS A 67 -1.10 -0.47 5.72
N GLN A 68 -0.89 -1.09 4.56
CA GLN A 68 -1.38 -0.67 3.25
C GLN A 68 -1.23 -1.75 2.20
N GLY A 69 -1.80 -1.52 1.03
CA GLY A 69 -1.50 -2.29 -0.19
C GLY A 69 -2.40 -3.49 -0.38
N HIS A 70 -3.56 -3.49 0.27
CA HIS A 70 -4.64 -4.43 0.03
C HIS A 70 -5.07 -4.43 -1.44
N SER A 71 -5.55 -5.60 -1.91
CA SER A 71 -6.38 -5.69 -3.10
C SER A 71 -7.80 -5.21 -2.80
N LEU A 72 -8.53 -4.75 -3.81
CA LEU A 72 -9.95 -4.44 -3.67
C LEU A 72 -10.82 -5.70 -3.85
N ALA A 73 -10.52 -6.50 -4.87
CA ALA A 73 -11.25 -7.74 -5.14
C ALA A 73 -10.90 -8.85 -4.13
N GLY A 74 -11.90 -9.56 -3.64
CA GLY A 74 -11.74 -10.74 -2.78
C GLY A 74 -11.21 -10.45 -1.37
N MET A 75 -11.26 -9.19 -0.93
CA MET A 75 -10.78 -8.78 0.39
C MET A 75 -11.93 -8.16 1.20
N PRO A 76 -12.05 -8.48 2.50
CA PRO A 76 -13.03 -7.85 3.42
C PRO A 76 -12.87 -6.33 3.64
N VAL A 77 -11.81 -5.72 3.11
CA VAL A 77 -11.48 -4.31 3.37
C VAL A 77 -12.30 -3.36 2.51
N THR A 78 -12.55 -2.15 3.02
CA THR A 78 -13.09 -1.04 2.22
C THR A 78 -12.10 0.11 2.15
N ARG A 79 -12.16 0.93 1.09
CA ARG A 79 -11.31 2.12 0.98
C ARG A 79 -11.56 3.09 2.13
N GLU A 80 -12.84 3.34 2.44
CA GLU A 80 -13.26 4.26 3.49
C GLU A 80 -12.73 3.85 4.88
N ALA A 81 -12.87 2.57 5.26
CA ALA A 81 -12.37 2.11 6.56
C ALA A 81 -10.84 2.19 6.66
N LEU A 82 -10.13 1.88 5.56
CA LEU A 82 -8.68 2.05 5.49
C LEU A 82 -8.28 3.52 5.67
N GLU A 83 -8.91 4.43 4.94
CA GLU A 83 -8.65 5.89 5.01
C GLU A 83 -8.95 6.47 6.39
N ASN A 84 -10.04 6.04 7.04
CA ASN A 84 -10.37 6.44 8.41
C ASN A 84 -9.33 5.95 9.44
N SER A 85 -8.52 4.95 9.08
CA SER A 85 -7.45 4.41 9.92
C SER A 85 -6.06 4.99 9.61
N TRP A 86 -5.97 5.92 8.65
CA TRP A 86 -4.76 6.58 8.19
C TRP A 86 -4.79 8.08 8.50
N GLU A 87 -3.63 8.71 8.48
CA GLU A 87 -3.52 10.16 8.65
C GLU A 87 -3.80 10.86 7.31
N ARG A 88 -4.76 11.79 7.26
CA ARG A 88 -4.94 12.65 6.09
C ARG A 88 -3.86 13.73 6.07
N VAL A 89 -3.19 13.90 4.94
CA VAL A 89 -2.08 14.86 4.78
C VAL A 89 -2.31 15.80 3.60
N TYR A 90 -1.66 16.97 3.64
CA TYR A 90 -1.73 18.01 2.60
C TYR A 90 -0.31 18.33 2.12
N PRO A 91 0.24 17.57 1.15
CA PRO A 91 1.60 17.79 0.66
C PRO A 91 1.74 19.17 0.01
N ALA A 92 2.77 19.93 0.40
CA ALA A 92 3.12 21.20 -0.25
C ALA A 92 3.98 20.99 -1.51
N ASP A 93 4.72 19.89 -1.56
CA ASP A 93 5.60 19.51 -2.67
C ASP A 93 4.98 18.43 -3.56
N LEU A 94 5.52 18.29 -4.77
CA LEU A 94 5.15 17.20 -5.68
C LEU A 94 5.45 15.85 -5.05
N LEU A 95 4.48 14.94 -5.16
CA LEU A 95 4.69 13.52 -4.87
C LEU A 95 5.06 12.76 -6.14
N TRP A 96 5.68 11.60 -5.98
CA TRP A 96 6.30 10.88 -7.08
C TRP A 96 5.73 9.49 -7.28
N HIS A 97 5.45 9.14 -8.53
CA HIS A 97 5.03 7.79 -8.91
C HIS A 97 5.97 7.21 -9.97
N GLY A 98 6.58 6.06 -9.68
CA GLY A 98 7.42 5.34 -10.64
C GLY A 98 6.59 4.40 -11.51
N THR A 99 6.71 4.51 -12.82
CA THR A 99 6.01 3.67 -13.81
C THR A 99 6.91 3.27 -14.98
N GLN A 100 6.43 2.34 -15.82
CA GLN A 100 7.13 1.94 -17.04
C GLN A 100 6.83 2.91 -18.19
N ARG A 101 7.77 3.10 -19.12
CA ARG A 101 7.57 4.00 -20.28
C ARG A 101 6.35 3.59 -21.10
N ALA A 102 6.12 2.28 -21.23
CA ALA A 102 4.98 1.73 -21.96
C ALA A 102 3.61 2.12 -21.37
N ALA A 103 3.54 2.52 -20.09
CA ALA A 103 2.29 2.93 -19.46
C ALA A 103 1.93 4.41 -19.72
N LEU A 104 2.87 5.22 -20.23
CA LEU A 104 2.67 6.66 -20.39
C LEU A 104 1.47 7.02 -21.26
N PRO A 105 1.22 6.41 -22.44
CA PRO A 105 0.08 6.79 -23.27
C PRO A 105 -1.27 6.60 -22.57
N ALA A 106 -1.41 5.52 -21.77
CA ALA A 106 -2.61 5.29 -20.98
C ALA A 106 -2.73 6.31 -19.84
N ILE A 107 -1.64 6.54 -19.10
CA ILE A 107 -1.60 7.48 -17.97
C ILE A 107 -1.89 8.92 -18.41
N GLN A 108 -1.41 9.34 -19.58
CA GLN A 108 -1.70 10.67 -20.13
C GLN A 108 -3.19 10.86 -20.45
N ARG A 109 -3.91 9.80 -20.81
CA ARG A 109 -5.33 9.85 -21.16
C ARG A 109 -6.26 9.63 -19.96
N GLU A 110 -5.88 8.75 -19.05
CA GLU A 110 -6.75 8.23 -17.99
C GLU A 110 -6.30 8.60 -16.57
N GLY A 111 -5.06 9.07 -16.41
CA GLY A 111 -4.44 9.30 -15.11
C GLY A 111 -3.86 8.03 -14.50
N LEU A 112 -3.54 8.07 -13.20
CA LEU A 112 -3.12 6.90 -12.44
C LEU A 112 -4.29 6.30 -11.68
N SER A 113 -4.56 5.02 -11.93
CA SER A 113 -5.43 4.21 -11.10
C SER A 113 -4.63 3.28 -10.20
N ALA A 114 -5.23 2.86 -9.08
CA ALA A 114 -4.63 1.90 -8.16
C ALA A 114 -4.47 0.48 -8.76
N GLY A 115 -5.01 0.24 -9.97
CA GLY A 115 -5.08 -1.08 -10.59
C GLY A 115 -5.77 -2.09 -9.67
N ARG A 116 -5.08 -3.19 -9.33
CA ARG A 116 -5.61 -4.21 -8.42
C ARG A 116 -5.65 -3.78 -6.95
N ARG A 117 -4.99 -2.69 -6.59
CA ARG A 117 -4.85 -2.22 -5.20
C ARG A 117 -5.98 -1.31 -4.81
N THR A 118 -6.11 -1.07 -3.51
CA THR A 118 -7.08 -0.09 -3.01
C THR A 118 -6.69 1.33 -3.40
N HIS A 119 -5.40 1.70 -3.36
CA HIS A 119 -4.90 3.06 -3.58
C HIS A 119 -3.63 3.08 -4.44
N VAL A 120 -3.42 4.17 -5.16
CA VAL A 120 -2.17 4.55 -5.82
C VAL A 120 -1.14 4.86 -4.74
N HIS A 121 0.08 4.34 -4.93
CA HIS A 121 1.21 4.60 -4.04
C HIS A 121 2.05 5.75 -4.58
N LEU A 122 2.35 6.70 -3.71
CA LEU A 122 3.17 7.86 -3.99
C LEU A 122 4.39 7.89 -3.07
N ALA A 123 5.48 8.47 -3.55
CA ALA A 123 6.72 8.68 -2.84
C ALA A 123 6.91 10.18 -2.54
N PRO A 124 7.46 10.55 -1.37
CA PRO A 124 7.67 11.95 -1.00
C PRO A 124 8.79 12.63 -1.81
N ALA A 125 9.68 11.84 -2.42
CA ALA A 125 10.81 12.31 -3.21
C ALA A 125 11.18 11.27 -4.28
N LYS A 126 11.91 11.70 -5.32
CA LYS A 126 12.33 10.86 -6.45
C LYS A 126 13.19 9.66 -6.05
N ASP A 127 14.07 9.86 -5.07
CA ASP A 127 15.02 8.90 -4.54
C ASP A 127 14.43 8.06 -3.38
N SER A 128 13.19 8.35 -2.96
CA SER A 128 12.61 7.69 -1.80
C SER A 128 12.47 6.18 -1.99
N HIS A 129 12.95 5.45 -0.98
CA HIS A 129 12.74 4.00 -0.85
C HIS A 129 11.34 3.66 -0.31
N VAL A 130 10.63 4.65 0.26
CA VAL A 130 9.30 4.51 0.85
C VAL A 130 8.24 4.88 -0.20
N GLY A 131 7.17 4.08 -0.29
CA GLY A 131 6.06 4.32 -1.23
C GLY A 131 6.34 3.88 -2.67
N ARG A 132 7.60 3.82 -3.12
CA ARG A 132 7.94 3.33 -4.46
C ARG A 132 7.62 1.84 -4.62
N ARG A 133 6.65 1.53 -5.48
CA ARG A 133 6.27 0.15 -5.80
C ARG A 133 7.02 -0.44 -6.98
N THR A 134 7.35 0.38 -7.96
CA THR A 134 7.98 -0.05 -9.20
C THR A 134 9.31 0.69 -9.35
N ARG A 135 10.38 -0.05 -9.66
CA ARG A 135 11.57 0.55 -10.29
C ARG A 135 11.19 0.83 -11.74
N GLY A 136 10.43 1.91 -11.93
CA GLY A 136 10.01 2.36 -13.25
C GLY A 136 11.13 3.05 -13.98
N GLU A 137 11.09 2.98 -15.32
CA GLU A 137 11.93 3.76 -16.24
C GLU A 137 11.60 5.26 -16.21
N VAL A 138 10.44 5.62 -15.66
CA VAL A 138 9.91 6.98 -15.62
C VAL A 138 9.36 7.31 -14.24
N LEU A 139 9.57 8.55 -13.80
CA LEU A 139 9.00 9.15 -12.60
C LEU A 139 8.00 10.24 -12.99
N LEU A 140 6.80 10.14 -12.44
CA LEU A 140 5.73 11.13 -12.61
C LEU A 140 5.66 12.00 -11.37
N GLY A 141 5.72 13.32 -11.55
CA GLY A 141 5.47 14.30 -10.50
C GLY A 141 3.99 14.67 -10.44
N VAL A 142 3.41 14.51 -9.25
CA VAL A 142 1.98 14.67 -8.99
C VAL A 142 1.76 15.89 -8.10
N ASP A 143 1.02 16.87 -8.62
CA ASP A 143 0.46 17.96 -7.82
C ASP A 143 -0.75 17.44 -7.04
N CYS A 144 -0.68 17.55 -5.72
CA CYS A 144 -1.69 17.01 -4.82
C CYS A 144 -2.70 18.05 -4.33
N GLY A 145 -2.68 19.28 -4.85
CA GLY A 145 -3.48 20.40 -4.32
C GLY A 145 -4.97 20.12 -4.11
N THR A 146 -5.57 19.28 -4.95
CA THR A 146 -6.99 18.87 -4.85
C THR A 146 -7.19 17.41 -4.43
N LEU A 147 -6.10 16.64 -4.26
CA LEU A 147 -6.16 15.22 -3.98
C LEU A 147 -6.32 14.93 -2.48
N ALA A 148 -7.16 13.95 -2.16
CA ALA A 148 -7.18 13.37 -0.83
C ALA A 148 -5.98 12.41 -0.67
N VAL A 149 -4.93 12.88 0.00
CA VAL A 149 -3.72 12.09 0.28
C VAL A 149 -3.72 11.61 1.72
N PHE A 150 -3.37 10.34 1.91
CA PHE A 150 -3.30 9.68 3.20
C PHE A 150 -1.90 9.11 3.44
N ARG A 151 -1.42 9.17 4.68
CA ARG A 151 -0.22 8.52 5.15
C ARG A 151 -0.61 7.29 5.98
N ALA A 152 -0.22 6.12 5.48
CA ALA A 152 -0.36 4.86 6.21
C ALA A 152 0.62 4.79 7.39
N PRO A 153 0.41 3.90 8.38
CA PRO A 153 1.28 3.77 9.57
C PRO A 153 2.77 3.54 9.25
N ASN A 154 3.09 3.00 8.08
CA ASN A 154 4.46 2.79 7.64
C ASN A 154 5.02 3.93 6.77
N GLY A 155 4.41 5.12 6.85
CA GLY A 155 4.86 6.35 6.18
C GLY A 155 4.56 6.45 4.68
N VAL A 156 3.92 5.44 4.09
CA VAL A 156 3.58 5.41 2.66
C VAL A 156 2.42 6.35 2.36
N LEU A 157 2.57 7.17 1.31
CA LEU A 157 1.55 8.09 0.83
C LEU A 157 0.64 7.43 -0.20
N LEU A 158 -0.65 7.65 -0.06
CA LEU A 158 -1.71 6.92 -0.77
C LEU A 158 -2.81 7.90 -1.22
N THR A 159 -3.29 7.72 -2.44
CA THR A 159 -4.50 8.38 -2.97
C THR A 159 -5.31 7.36 -3.76
N ARG A 160 -6.62 7.55 -3.92
CA ARG A 160 -7.45 6.59 -4.68
C ARG A 160 -7.07 6.55 -6.15
N GLU A 161 -6.84 7.72 -6.72
CA GLU A 161 -6.50 7.95 -8.13
C GLU A 161 -5.77 9.28 -8.27
N VAL A 162 -5.13 9.48 -9.43
CA VAL A 162 -4.51 10.75 -9.82
C VAL A 162 -5.05 11.10 -11.21
N PRO A 163 -5.82 12.18 -11.37
CA PRO A 163 -6.31 12.59 -12.69
C PRO A 163 -5.15 13.08 -13.58
N PRO A 164 -5.29 13.05 -14.92
CA PRO A 164 -4.22 13.43 -15.84
C PRO A 164 -3.63 14.84 -15.60
N ASP A 165 -4.49 15.81 -15.25
CA ASP A 165 -4.13 17.21 -15.02
C ASP A 165 -3.30 17.42 -13.74
N ALA A 166 -3.39 16.50 -12.77
CA ALA A 166 -2.53 16.49 -11.60
C ALA A 166 -1.11 15.96 -11.91
N ILE A 167 -0.87 15.39 -13.08
CA ILE A 167 0.45 14.88 -13.49
C ILE A 167 1.20 15.97 -14.24
N VAL A 168 2.00 16.74 -13.51
CA VAL A 168 2.62 17.98 -14.01
C VAL A 168 4.07 17.80 -14.44
N ARG A 169 4.68 16.62 -14.21
CA ARG A 169 6.08 16.37 -14.54
C ARG A 169 6.35 14.92 -14.91
N VAL A 170 7.27 14.70 -15.85
CA VAL A 170 7.71 13.38 -16.32
C VAL A 170 9.23 13.39 -16.43
N ASP A 171 9.91 12.60 -15.61
CA ASP A 171 11.36 12.48 -15.59
C ASP A 171 11.79 11.05 -15.96
N ALA A 172 12.81 10.90 -16.82
CA ALA A 172 13.41 9.60 -17.06
C ALA A 172 14.25 9.16 -15.84
N VAL A 173 14.23 7.87 -15.54
CA VAL A 173 15.13 7.27 -14.56
C VAL A 173 16.38 6.83 -15.31
N HIS A 174 17.48 7.52 -15.08
CA HIS A 174 18.81 7.17 -15.59
C HIS A 174 19.48 6.11 -14.72
#